data_AF-A1ZZA3-F1
#
_entry.id   AF-A1ZZA3-F1
#
_cell.length_a   1.000
_cell.length_b   1.000
_cell.length_c   1.000
_cell.angle_alpha   90.00
_cell.angle_beta   90.00
_cell.angle_gamma   90.00
#
_symmetry.space_group_name_H-M   'P 1'
#
loop_
_entity.id
_entity.type
_entity.pdbx_description
1 polymer ?
#
loop_
_entity_poly.entity_id
_entity_poly.type
_entity_poly.pdbx_seq_one_letter_code
_entity_poly.pdbx_strand_id
1 'polypeptide(L)'
;MGWLKSVLILLCTIQITSTAYAQSRNRAQIKARAWQLLKKYDPNGYAIVKAYYDTPASFRIGKTSVSLGSNIDFVAFMNGATDADIAKDLNTVVHEICHLYTQRLAYQTLRKTPHLYNRNKHYSLFFIHTQQSILVTQTQTFPSKEIAQIVPKDLQTFRFATYISPSQKSQGTQLEGVYGLLDELNAYYQGAKNSMNLYNYYIKETKQTPADWFNFFAELDATYYAYLEFKFYILKYMIWAKKRHQLVYMGILGNRSFKKAYNAIDKGFGELIEQYFALRKKILNQLKEKGHKVRETERYTFIDNRGRGNFRKPYQLLKTELAKPAYQQVMRLLK
;
A
#
# COMPACT_ATOMS: atom_id res chain seq x y z
N MET A 1 -9.16 -30.66 -80.10
CA MET A 1 -8.80 -31.58 -78.99
C MET A 1 -7.52 -31.06 -78.34
N GLY A 2 -7.50 -30.93 -77.00
CA GLY A 2 -6.27 -30.77 -76.23
C GLY A 2 -6.04 -29.38 -75.61
N TRP A 3 -6.73 -29.12 -74.50
CA TRP A 3 -6.51 -27.99 -73.61
C TRP A 3 -5.23 -28.15 -72.75
N LEU A 4 -4.49 -27.06 -72.56
CA LEU A 4 -3.49 -26.88 -71.50
C LEU A 4 -4.17 -26.85 -70.12
N LYS A 5 -3.70 -27.65 -69.15
CA LYS A 5 -3.67 -27.28 -67.72
C LYS A 5 -2.52 -27.99 -66.99
N SER A 6 -1.51 -27.21 -66.61
CA SER A 6 -0.52 -27.57 -65.60
C SER A 6 -1.14 -27.32 -64.20
N VAL A 7 -1.12 -28.34 -63.34
CA VAL A 7 -1.56 -28.23 -61.93
C VAL A 7 -0.35 -27.93 -61.06
N LEU A 8 -0.31 -26.72 -60.51
CA LEU A 8 0.63 -26.32 -59.46
C LEU A 8 -0.04 -26.65 -58.11
N ILE A 9 0.52 -27.61 -57.35
CA ILE A 9 0.06 -27.91 -55.99
C ILE A 9 0.71 -26.91 -55.05
N LEU A 10 -0.07 -25.91 -54.63
CA LEU A 10 0.31 -24.95 -53.59
C LEU A 10 0.00 -25.57 -52.22
N LEU A 11 1.02 -26.05 -51.52
CA LEU A 11 0.92 -26.44 -50.11
C LEU A 11 0.83 -25.18 -49.24
N CYS A 12 -0.39 -24.74 -48.95
CA CYS A 12 -0.66 -23.75 -47.92
C CYS A 12 -0.42 -24.34 -46.54
N THR A 13 0.78 -24.16 -46.00
CA THR A 13 1.02 -24.30 -44.56
C THR A 13 0.34 -23.13 -43.85
N ILE A 14 -0.87 -23.36 -43.33
CA ILE A 14 -1.52 -22.43 -42.41
C ILE A 14 -0.74 -22.50 -41.09
N GLN A 15 0.22 -21.59 -40.92
CA GLN A 15 0.75 -21.28 -39.59
C GLN A 15 -0.34 -20.53 -38.83
N ILE A 16 -1.09 -21.25 -38.00
CA ILE A 16 -1.95 -20.64 -36.99
C ILE A 16 -1.02 -20.03 -35.93
N THR A 17 -0.62 -18.78 -36.13
CA THR A 17 -0.08 -17.98 -35.03
C THR A 17 -1.25 -17.68 -34.09
N SER A 18 -1.42 -18.50 -33.05
CA SER A 18 -2.29 -18.16 -31.94
C SER A 18 -1.66 -17.00 -31.16
N THR A 19 -1.94 -15.78 -31.62
CA THR A 19 -1.86 -14.61 -30.74
C THR A 19 -2.90 -14.83 -29.65
N ALA A 20 -2.48 -15.41 -28.53
CA ALA A 20 -3.31 -15.51 -27.33
C ALA A 20 -3.62 -14.09 -26.85
N TYR A 21 -4.71 -13.52 -27.36
CA TYR A 21 -5.31 -12.33 -26.76
C TYR A 21 -5.64 -12.70 -25.32
N ALA A 22 -5.07 -11.98 -24.35
CA ALA A 22 -5.38 -12.18 -22.95
C ALA A 22 -6.90 -12.04 -22.78
N GLN A 23 -7.57 -13.14 -22.45
CA GLN A 23 -9.02 -13.17 -22.34
C GLN A 23 -9.45 -12.23 -21.20
N SER A 24 -10.16 -11.15 -21.55
CA SER A 24 -10.70 -10.21 -20.57
C SER A 24 -11.70 -10.92 -19.66
N ARG A 25 -11.48 -10.85 -18.35
CA ARG A 25 -12.37 -11.45 -17.35
C ARG A 25 -13.56 -10.55 -17.04
N ASN A 26 -14.71 -11.16 -16.78
CA ASN A 26 -15.85 -10.44 -16.21
C ASN A 26 -15.63 -10.14 -14.72
N ARG A 27 -16.48 -9.30 -14.12
CA ARG A 27 -16.33 -8.84 -12.72
C ARG A 27 -16.28 -9.97 -11.69
N ALA A 28 -17.07 -11.03 -11.87
CA ALA A 28 -17.08 -12.19 -10.97
C ALA A 28 -15.78 -13.00 -11.09
N GLN A 29 -15.27 -13.18 -12.30
CA GLN A 29 -14.00 -13.85 -12.58
C GLN A 29 -12.81 -13.04 -12.04
N ILE A 30 -12.83 -11.71 -12.17
CA ILE A 30 -11.84 -10.79 -11.58
C ILE A 30 -11.81 -10.99 -10.06
N LYS A 31 -12.98 -10.94 -9.40
CA LYS A 31 -13.10 -11.11 -7.95
C LYS A 31 -12.60 -12.47 -7.49
N ALA A 32 -12.99 -13.55 -8.17
CA ALA A 32 -12.57 -14.91 -7.83
C ALA A 32 -11.05 -15.07 -7.97
N ARG A 33 -10.46 -14.52 -9.02
CA ARG A 33 -9.01 -14.56 -9.25
C ARG A 33 -8.24 -13.73 -8.22
N ALA A 34 -8.74 -12.54 -7.86
CA ALA A 34 -8.16 -11.72 -6.80
C ALA A 34 -8.14 -12.47 -5.45
N TRP A 35 -9.26 -13.10 -5.07
CA TRP A 35 -9.31 -13.95 -3.88
C TRP A 35 -8.34 -15.12 -3.92
N GLN A 36 -8.21 -15.79 -5.07
CA GLN A 36 -7.29 -16.90 -5.26
C GLN A 36 -5.83 -16.45 -5.06
N LEU A 37 -5.45 -15.34 -5.68
CA LEU A 37 -4.09 -14.80 -5.58
C LEU A 37 -3.76 -14.35 -4.16
N LEU A 38 -4.66 -13.63 -3.49
CA LEU A 38 -4.50 -13.26 -2.08
C LEU A 38 -4.32 -14.50 -1.21
N LYS A 39 -5.23 -15.47 -1.31
CA LYS A 39 -5.18 -16.69 -0.49
C LYS A 39 -3.89 -17.49 -0.71
N LYS A 40 -3.41 -17.57 -1.95
CA LYS A 40 -2.25 -18.38 -2.33
C LYS A 40 -0.92 -17.71 -2.05
N TYR A 41 -0.82 -16.40 -2.27
CA TYR A 41 0.46 -15.70 -2.30
C TYR A 41 0.62 -14.67 -1.19
N ASP A 42 -0.46 -14.11 -0.66
CA ASP A 42 -0.41 -13.10 0.41
C ASP A 42 -1.42 -13.39 1.54
N PRO A 43 -1.10 -14.33 2.45
CA PRO A 43 -1.96 -14.67 3.57
C PRO A 43 -2.33 -13.48 4.48
N ASN A 44 -1.47 -12.45 4.54
CA ASN A 44 -1.75 -11.23 5.30
C ASN A 44 -2.82 -10.38 4.62
N GLY A 45 -2.64 -10.04 3.34
CA GLY A 45 -3.66 -9.32 2.57
C GLY A 45 -4.97 -10.10 2.52
N TYR A 46 -4.91 -11.43 2.37
CA TYR A 46 -6.10 -12.29 2.47
C TYR A 46 -6.81 -12.13 3.82
N ALA A 47 -6.07 -12.13 4.94
CA ALA A 47 -6.65 -11.96 6.26
C ALA A 47 -7.29 -10.58 6.47
N ILE A 48 -6.67 -9.51 5.96
CA ILE A 48 -7.23 -8.14 6.00
C ILE A 48 -8.55 -8.11 5.24
N VAL A 49 -8.55 -8.56 3.98
CA VAL A 49 -9.73 -8.51 3.12
C VAL A 49 -10.84 -9.42 3.67
N LYS A 50 -10.50 -10.65 4.08
CA LYS A 50 -11.48 -11.58 4.65
C LYS A 50 -12.11 -11.04 5.93
N ALA A 51 -11.30 -10.53 6.86
CA ALA A 51 -11.81 -9.99 8.12
C ALA A 51 -12.77 -8.80 7.90
N TYR A 52 -12.50 -7.95 6.91
CA TYR A 52 -13.42 -6.87 6.55
C TYR A 52 -14.78 -7.40 6.05
N TYR A 53 -14.78 -8.41 5.16
CA TYR A 53 -16.01 -9.01 4.61
C TYR A 53 -16.82 -9.77 5.66
N ASP A 54 -16.14 -10.46 6.58
CA ASP A 54 -16.78 -11.24 7.64
C ASP A 54 -17.32 -10.37 8.78
N THR A 55 -16.99 -9.07 8.78
CA THR A 55 -17.37 -8.16 9.86
C THR A 55 -18.52 -7.27 9.40
N PRO A 56 -19.62 -7.18 10.18
CA PRO A 56 -20.73 -6.30 9.85
C PRO A 56 -20.30 -4.83 9.87
N ALA A 57 -21.02 -3.97 9.17
CA ALA A 57 -20.80 -2.52 9.19
C ALA A 57 -21.50 -1.81 10.38
N SER A 58 -22.35 -2.53 11.12
CA SER A 58 -23.09 -2.01 12.26
C SER A 58 -22.88 -2.85 13.52
N PHE A 59 -22.76 -2.19 14.66
CA PHE A 59 -22.45 -2.80 15.94
C PHE A 59 -23.37 -2.27 17.04
N ARG A 60 -23.73 -3.15 17.98
CA ARG A 60 -24.34 -2.78 19.26
C ARG A 60 -23.29 -2.98 20.35
N ILE A 61 -22.86 -1.88 20.99
CA ILE A 61 -21.84 -1.87 22.03
C ILE A 61 -22.50 -1.39 23.32
N GLY A 62 -22.77 -2.32 24.23
CA GLY A 62 -23.64 -2.05 25.39
C GLY A 62 -25.02 -1.58 24.94
N LYS A 63 -25.39 -0.35 25.33
CA LYS A 63 -26.67 0.29 24.96
C LYS A 63 -26.58 1.16 23.70
N THR A 64 -25.39 1.33 23.11
CA THR A 64 -25.16 2.22 21.97
C THR A 64 -25.15 1.44 20.66
N SER A 65 -25.81 1.98 19.63
CA SER A 65 -25.71 1.51 18.25
C SER A 65 -24.69 2.37 17.49
N VAL A 66 -23.82 1.72 16.72
CA VAL A 66 -22.82 2.37 15.86
C VAL A 66 -22.97 1.80 14.46
N SER A 67 -23.04 2.68 13.46
CA SER A 67 -23.05 2.32 12.04
C SER A 67 -21.87 2.99 11.34
N LEU A 68 -21.10 2.21 10.58
CA LEU A 68 -19.93 2.67 9.83
C LEU A 68 -20.21 2.77 8.32
N GLY A 69 -21.48 2.87 7.93
CA GLY A 69 -21.89 2.97 6.54
C GLY A 69 -22.10 1.62 5.84
N SER A 70 -21.97 1.60 4.52
CA SER A 70 -22.21 0.42 3.68
C SER A 70 -20.96 -0.44 3.49
N ASN A 71 -21.18 -1.67 3.03
CA ASN A 71 -20.09 -2.53 2.58
C ASN A 71 -19.62 -2.10 1.19
N ILE A 72 -18.31 -1.96 1.03
CA ILE A 72 -17.65 -1.68 -0.25
C ILE A 72 -17.09 -2.99 -0.76
N ASP A 73 -17.46 -3.38 -1.98
CA ASP A 73 -16.84 -4.54 -2.63
C ASP A 73 -15.46 -4.14 -3.14
N PHE A 74 -14.39 -4.86 -2.76
CA PHE A 74 -13.02 -4.50 -3.12
C PHE A 74 -12.78 -4.43 -4.64
N VAL A 75 -13.65 -5.07 -5.42
CA VAL A 75 -13.60 -4.98 -6.90
C VAL A 75 -13.82 -3.53 -7.37
N ALA A 76 -14.38 -2.65 -6.54
CA ALA A 76 -14.43 -1.21 -6.81
C ALA A 76 -13.04 -0.57 -6.91
N PHE A 77 -12.00 -1.19 -6.34
CA PHE A 77 -10.61 -0.75 -6.40
C PHE A 77 -9.80 -1.44 -7.49
N MET A 78 -10.45 -2.23 -8.33
CA MET A 78 -9.82 -2.96 -9.43
C MET A 78 -10.20 -2.32 -10.76
N ASN A 79 -9.21 -2.09 -11.61
CA ASN A 79 -9.37 -1.44 -12.91
C ASN A 79 -9.11 -2.40 -14.07
N GLY A 80 -8.29 -3.43 -13.88
CA GLY A 80 -7.93 -4.34 -14.97
C GLY A 80 -8.61 -5.71 -14.93
N ALA A 81 -8.51 -6.39 -16.07
CA ALA A 81 -9.23 -7.64 -16.33
C ALA A 81 -8.30 -8.83 -16.66
N THR A 82 -7.00 -8.57 -16.84
CA THR A 82 -6.00 -9.63 -17.08
C THR A 82 -5.38 -10.11 -15.78
N ASP A 83 -4.66 -11.25 -15.79
CA ASP A 83 -3.96 -11.72 -14.58
C ASP A 83 -2.89 -10.74 -14.10
N ALA A 84 -2.18 -10.11 -15.04
CA ALA A 84 -1.16 -9.12 -14.72
C ALA A 84 -1.79 -7.89 -14.07
N ASP A 85 -2.93 -7.42 -14.58
CA ASP A 85 -3.62 -6.27 -13.97
C ASP A 85 -4.23 -6.62 -12.62
N ILE A 86 -4.83 -7.81 -12.48
CA ILE A 86 -5.39 -8.26 -11.21
C ILE A 86 -4.28 -8.33 -10.15
N ALA A 87 -3.13 -8.95 -10.47
CA ALA A 87 -1.99 -9.01 -9.54
C ALA A 87 -1.47 -7.61 -9.17
N LYS A 88 -1.46 -6.68 -10.12
CA LYS A 88 -1.08 -5.29 -9.89
C LYS A 88 -2.08 -4.57 -8.96
N ASP A 89 -3.36 -4.63 -9.28
CA ASP A 89 -4.44 -3.94 -8.54
C ASP A 89 -4.59 -4.46 -7.10
N LEU A 90 -4.07 -5.65 -6.77
CA LEU A 90 -4.10 -6.18 -5.40
C LEU A 90 -3.36 -5.30 -4.39
N ASN A 91 -2.36 -4.50 -4.80
CA ASN A 91 -1.75 -3.50 -3.92
C ASN A 91 -2.81 -2.50 -3.43
N THR A 92 -3.52 -1.89 -4.37
CA THR A 92 -4.59 -0.91 -4.11
C THR A 92 -5.73 -1.56 -3.33
N VAL A 93 -6.14 -2.78 -3.68
CA VAL A 93 -7.18 -3.51 -2.93
C VAL A 93 -6.78 -3.68 -1.47
N VAL A 94 -5.57 -4.16 -1.18
CA VAL A 94 -5.14 -4.38 0.20
C VAL A 94 -4.96 -3.04 0.93
N HIS A 95 -4.48 -2.00 0.26
CA HIS A 95 -4.38 -0.64 0.80
C HIS A 95 -5.74 -0.10 1.23
N GLU A 96 -6.70 -0.03 0.32
CA GLU A 96 -8.02 0.56 0.58
C GLU A 96 -8.82 -0.26 1.60
N ILE A 97 -8.78 -1.60 1.51
CA ILE A 97 -9.45 -2.46 2.48
C ILE A 97 -8.74 -2.41 3.85
N CYS A 98 -7.45 -2.09 3.92
CA CYS A 98 -6.76 -1.88 5.20
C CYS A 98 -7.35 -0.69 5.97
N HIS A 99 -7.68 0.43 5.31
CA HIS A 99 -8.39 1.55 5.96
C HIS A 99 -9.74 1.12 6.53
N LEU A 100 -10.53 0.42 5.72
CA LEU A 100 -11.84 -0.07 6.14
C LEU A 100 -11.72 -1.12 7.27
N TYR A 101 -10.68 -1.95 7.24
CA TYR A 101 -10.33 -2.88 8.31
C TYR A 101 -10.03 -2.10 9.60
N THR A 102 -9.14 -1.10 9.53
CA THR A 102 -8.68 -0.33 10.69
C THR A 102 -9.86 0.23 11.47
N GLN A 103 -10.84 0.80 10.77
CA GLN A 103 -12.03 1.36 11.40
C GLN A 103 -12.98 0.25 11.88
N ARG A 104 -13.35 -0.68 11.00
CA ARG A 104 -14.42 -1.66 11.27
C ARG A 104 -14.05 -2.64 12.38
N LEU A 105 -12.83 -3.17 12.38
CA LEU A 105 -12.41 -4.15 13.37
C LEU A 105 -12.15 -3.53 14.74
N ALA A 106 -11.94 -2.21 14.84
CA ALA A 106 -11.92 -1.50 16.12
C ALA A 106 -13.26 -1.67 16.85
N TYR A 107 -14.37 -1.40 16.17
CA TYR A 107 -15.71 -1.52 16.75
C TYR A 107 -16.12 -2.99 16.97
N GLN A 108 -15.67 -3.92 16.13
CA GLN A 108 -15.85 -5.35 16.41
C GLN A 108 -15.13 -5.77 17.70
N THR A 109 -13.93 -5.24 17.95
CA THR A 109 -13.14 -5.49 19.17
C THR A 109 -13.83 -4.88 20.39
N LEU A 110 -14.29 -3.64 20.29
CA LEU A 110 -15.00 -2.94 21.35
C LEU A 110 -16.35 -3.58 21.69
N ARG A 111 -17.03 -4.19 20.71
CA ARG A 111 -18.24 -5.00 20.98
C ARG A 111 -17.95 -6.15 21.94
N LYS A 112 -16.77 -6.77 21.85
CA LYS A 112 -16.32 -7.84 22.76
C LYS A 112 -15.80 -7.31 24.10
N THR A 113 -15.49 -6.02 24.18
CA THR A 113 -14.89 -5.34 25.34
C THR A 113 -15.60 -4.01 25.64
N PRO A 114 -16.92 -4.02 25.92
CA PRO A 114 -17.73 -2.80 25.93
C PRO A 114 -17.32 -1.77 26.99
N HIS A 115 -16.60 -2.18 28.05
CA HIS A 115 -16.08 -1.28 29.08
C HIS A 115 -14.97 -0.34 28.57
N LEU A 116 -14.33 -0.66 27.44
CA LEU A 116 -13.34 0.20 26.79
C LEU A 116 -13.98 1.24 25.86
N TYR A 117 -15.27 1.09 25.55
CA TYR A 117 -15.97 1.97 24.63
C TYR A 117 -16.46 3.25 25.32
N ASN A 118 -16.05 4.36 24.75
CA ASN A 118 -16.52 5.71 25.01
C ASN A 118 -17.01 6.34 23.69
N ARG A 119 -18.28 6.76 23.65
CA ARG A 119 -18.94 7.34 22.48
C ARG A 119 -18.32 8.66 21.98
N ASN A 120 -17.58 9.35 22.84
CA ASN A 120 -16.93 10.64 22.54
C ASN A 120 -15.48 10.47 22.06
N LYS A 121 -15.08 9.25 21.71
CA LYS A 121 -13.72 8.91 21.27
C LYS A 121 -13.77 8.16 19.94
N HIS A 122 -12.70 8.28 19.19
CA HIS A 122 -12.46 7.54 17.96
C HIS A 122 -11.48 6.40 18.22
N TYR A 123 -11.54 5.35 17.40
CA TYR A 123 -10.76 4.14 17.58
C TYR A 123 -10.25 3.63 16.24
N SER A 124 -9.01 3.16 16.25
CA SER A 124 -8.36 2.52 15.11
C SER A 124 -7.79 1.18 15.55
N LEU A 125 -7.99 0.12 14.77
CA LEU A 125 -7.37 -1.17 15.00
C LEU A 125 -6.34 -1.46 13.90
N PHE A 126 -5.08 -1.10 14.16
CA PHE A 126 -4.02 -1.29 13.18
C PHE A 126 -3.64 -2.77 13.07
N PHE A 127 -3.80 -3.34 11.87
CA PHE A 127 -3.30 -4.67 11.54
C PHE A 127 -1.77 -4.66 11.45
N ILE A 128 -1.10 -5.56 12.18
CA ILE A 128 0.37 -5.74 12.09
C ILE A 128 0.69 -7.03 11.34
N HIS A 129 0.09 -8.14 11.77
CA HIS A 129 0.09 -9.43 11.11
C HIS A 129 -1.09 -10.27 11.63
N THR A 130 -1.26 -11.50 11.11
CA THR A 130 -2.45 -12.34 11.39
C THR A 130 -2.68 -12.69 12.86
N GLN A 131 -1.64 -12.65 13.70
CA GLN A 131 -1.74 -12.90 15.14
C GLN A 131 -1.75 -11.62 15.98
N GLN A 132 -1.59 -10.44 15.36
CA GLN A 132 -1.46 -9.19 16.09
C GLN A 132 -2.12 -8.01 15.36
N SER A 133 -3.10 -7.42 16.04
CA SER A 133 -3.61 -6.09 15.75
C SER A 133 -3.59 -5.25 17.02
N ILE A 134 -3.50 -3.93 16.88
CA ILE A 134 -3.36 -3.01 18.02
C ILE A 134 -4.53 -2.02 18.02
N LEU A 135 -5.36 -2.09 19.06
CA LEU A 135 -6.43 -1.13 19.29
C LEU A 135 -5.85 0.16 19.88
N VAL A 136 -6.12 1.27 19.19
CA VAL A 136 -5.70 2.61 19.56
C VAL A 136 -6.94 3.46 19.77
N THR A 137 -7.17 3.90 21.01
CA THR A 137 -8.11 4.99 21.30
C THR A 137 -7.43 6.31 20.94
N GLN A 138 -8.05 7.09 20.05
CA GLN A 138 -7.47 8.35 19.59
C GLN A 138 -7.58 9.43 20.68
N THR A 139 -6.52 10.22 20.85
CA THR A 139 -6.53 11.46 21.64
C THR A 139 -6.90 12.66 20.77
N GLN A 140 -6.96 13.86 21.37
CA GLN A 140 -7.15 15.09 20.60
C GLN A 140 -6.08 15.25 19.53
N THR A 141 -6.46 15.81 18.39
CA THR A 141 -5.61 16.07 17.23
C THR A 141 -5.94 17.44 16.61
N PHE A 142 -5.10 17.86 15.67
CA PHE A 142 -5.32 18.95 14.72
C PHE A 142 -5.14 18.46 13.26
N PRO A 143 -5.70 19.16 12.25
CA PRO A 143 -5.57 18.77 10.84
C PRO A 143 -4.12 18.79 10.34
N SER A 144 -3.71 17.77 9.59
CA SER A 144 -2.32 17.65 9.11
C SER A 144 -1.86 18.82 8.22
N LYS A 145 -2.78 19.53 7.54
CA LYS A 145 -2.44 20.73 6.75
C LYS A 145 -1.67 21.81 7.52
N GLU A 146 -1.80 21.87 8.84
CA GLU A 146 -1.08 22.87 9.65
C GLU A 146 0.44 22.72 9.55
N ILE A 147 0.94 21.49 9.37
CA ILE A 147 2.38 21.25 9.28
C ILE A 147 2.97 21.79 7.97
N ALA A 148 2.15 22.14 6.98
CA ALA A 148 2.60 22.70 5.70
C ALA A 148 3.46 23.95 5.89
N GLN A 149 3.24 24.71 6.97
CA GLN A 149 3.99 25.91 7.31
C GLN A 149 5.46 25.63 7.69
N ILE A 150 5.79 24.40 8.06
CA ILE A 150 7.13 23.99 8.51
C ILE A 150 7.76 22.89 7.64
N VAL A 151 7.15 22.60 6.48
CA VAL A 151 7.69 21.69 5.47
C VAL A 151 8.28 22.51 4.32
N PRO A 152 9.62 22.58 4.22
CA PRO A 152 10.32 23.21 3.11
C PRO A 152 9.85 22.70 1.75
N LYS A 153 9.85 23.58 0.75
CA LYS A 153 9.32 23.29 -0.60
C LYS A 153 10.03 22.14 -1.30
N ASP A 154 11.34 22.03 -1.13
CA ASP A 154 12.16 20.95 -1.63
C ASP A 154 11.84 19.59 -0.99
N LEU A 155 11.26 19.58 0.21
CA LEU A 155 10.80 18.37 0.92
C LEU A 155 9.32 18.05 0.69
N GLN A 156 8.59 18.83 -0.12
CA GLN A 156 7.22 18.54 -0.51
C GLN A 156 7.22 17.50 -1.65
N THR A 157 7.28 16.22 -1.27
CA THR A 157 7.27 15.09 -2.21
C THR A 157 5.87 14.81 -2.78
N PHE A 158 5.77 13.80 -3.65
CA PHE A 158 4.56 13.52 -4.44
C PHE A 158 3.27 13.46 -3.60
N ARG A 159 3.31 12.85 -2.42
CA ARG A 159 2.13 12.68 -1.56
C ARG A 159 1.78 13.91 -0.73
N PHE A 160 2.62 14.95 -0.73
CA PHE A 160 2.40 16.12 0.13
C PHE A 160 1.07 16.82 -0.16
N ALA A 161 0.73 17.03 -1.43
CA ALA A 161 -0.52 17.69 -1.80
C ALA A 161 -1.73 16.92 -1.28
N THR A 162 -1.79 15.61 -1.57
CA THR A 162 -2.90 14.74 -1.19
C THR A 162 -3.14 14.69 0.31
N TYR A 163 -2.08 14.57 1.11
CA TYR A 163 -2.22 14.24 2.54
C TYR A 163 -1.94 15.39 3.49
N ILE A 164 -1.20 16.42 3.05
CA ILE A 164 -0.85 17.59 3.86
C ILE A 164 -1.56 18.82 3.32
N SER A 165 -1.14 19.36 2.17
CA SER A 165 -1.73 20.58 1.63
C SER A 165 -1.39 20.82 0.15
N PRO A 166 -2.35 21.18 -0.71
CA PRO A 166 -3.78 21.30 -0.43
C PRO A 166 -4.47 19.93 -0.38
N SER A 167 -5.07 19.59 0.78
CA SER A 167 -5.75 18.31 1.00
C SER A 167 -7.26 18.51 1.21
N GLN A 168 -8.07 17.53 0.82
CA GLN A 168 -9.52 17.59 1.02
C GLN A 168 -9.86 17.49 2.52
N LYS A 169 -10.84 18.28 2.99
CA LYS A 169 -11.21 18.32 4.42
C LYS A 169 -11.70 16.96 4.96
N SER A 170 -12.25 16.12 4.11
CA SER A 170 -12.76 14.78 4.45
C SER A 170 -11.67 13.71 4.56
N GLN A 171 -10.41 14.02 4.21
CA GLN A 171 -9.33 13.04 4.30
C GLN A 171 -9.03 12.68 5.75
N GLY A 172 -8.72 11.41 6.00
CA GLY A 172 -8.39 10.91 7.34
C GLY A 172 -7.25 11.69 8.00
N THR A 173 -6.25 12.13 7.23
CA THR A 173 -5.14 12.97 7.74
C THR A 173 -5.58 14.36 8.20
N GLN A 174 -6.71 14.87 7.70
CA GLN A 174 -7.28 16.16 8.09
C GLN A 174 -8.26 16.04 9.26
N LEU A 175 -9.01 14.93 9.32
CA LEU A 175 -9.98 14.65 10.38
C LEU A 175 -9.32 14.08 11.64
N GLU A 176 -8.41 13.13 11.47
CA GLU A 176 -7.81 12.33 12.54
C GLU A 176 -6.34 12.70 12.82
N GLY A 177 -5.78 13.67 12.08
CA GLY A 177 -4.43 14.18 12.29
C GLY A 177 -3.37 13.07 12.24
N VAL A 178 -2.59 12.93 13.32
CA VAL A 178 -1.52 11.92 13.41
C VAL A 178 -2.03 10.47 13.29
N TYR A 179 -3.27 10.19 13.71
CA TYR A 179 -3.85 8.85 13.60
C TYR A 179 -4.20 8.51 12.15
N GLY A 180 -4.72 9.48 11.40
CA GLY A 180 -4.91 9.35 9.96
C GLY A 180 -3.59 9.17 9.23
N LEU A 181 -2.53 9.91 9.61
CA LEU A 181 -1.19 9.70 9.03
C LEU A 181 -0.63 8.30 9.33
N LEU A 182 -0.91 7.74 10.51
CA LEU A 182 -0.52 6.37 10.85
C LEU A 182 -1.35 5.32 10.09
N ASP A 183 -2.63 5.59 9.84
CA ASP A 183 -3.50 4.72 9.04
C ASP A 183 -3.02 4.64 7.59
N GLU A 184 -2.68 5.79 6.98
CA GLU A 184 -2.02 5.83 5.67
C GLU A 184 -0.70 5.05 5.66
N LEU A 185 0.17 5.28 6.66
CA LEU A 185 1.43 4.54 6.76
C LEU A 185 1.19 3.03 6.81
N ASN A 186 0.19 2.58 7.57
CA ASN A 186 -0.16 1.16 7.66
C ASN A 186 -0.75 0.63 6.35
N ALA A 187 -1.67 1.36 5.72
CA ALA A 187 -2.28 0.95 4.46
C ALA A 187 -1.25 0.82 3.34
N TYR A 188 -0.31 1.78 3.21
CA TYR A 188 0.81 1.66 2.29
C TYR A 188 1.73 0.50 2.63
N TYR A 189 2.01 0.25 3.92
CA TYR A 189 2.79 -0.90 4.34
C TYR A 189 2.14 -2.21 3.89
N GLN A 190 0.84 -2.41 4.17
CA GLN A 190 0.15 -3.65 3.82
C GLN A 190 0.00 -3.82 2.29
N GLY A 191 -0.29 -2.75 1.55
CA GLY A 191 -0.32 -2.77 0.08
C GLY A 191 1.04 -3.11 -0.53
N ALA A 192 2.12 -2.47 -0.08
CA ALA A 192 3.47 -2.79 -0.53
C ALA A 192 3.87 -4.23 -0.15
N LYS A 193 3.47 -4.71 1.03
CA LYS A 193 3.72 -6.09 1.46
C LYS A 193 3.01 -7.11 0.59
N ASN A 194 1.78 -6.81 0.16
CA ASN A 194 1.06 -7.61 -0.83
C ASN A 194 1.87 -7.72 -2.14
N SER A 195 2.32 -6.60 -2.69
CA SER A 195 3.13 -6.62 -3.91
C SER A 195 4.43 -7.39 -3.75
N MET A 196 5.12 -7.26 -2.61
CA MET A 196 6.31 -8.06 -2.30
C MET A 196 5.99 -9.56 -2.27
N ASN A 197 4.89 -9.95 -1.63
CA ASN A 197 4.47 -11.34 -1.53
C ASN A 197 4.11 -11.95 -2.89
N LEU A 198 3.56 -11.14 -3.81
CA LEU A 198 3.27 -11.52 -5.19
C LEU A 198 4.53 -11.79 -6.03
N TYR A 199 5.75 -11.52 -5.54
CA TYR A 199 6.97 -12.03 -6.16
C TYR A 199 6.88 -13.55 -6.44
N ASN A 200 6.29 -14.32 -5.52
CA ASN A 200 6.08 -15.76 -5.67
C ASN A 200 5.09 -16.10 -6.79
N TYR A 201 4.13 -15.22 -7.09
CA TYR A 201 3.25 -15.37 -8.24
C TYR A 201 4.07 -15.18 -9.54
N TYR A 202 4.88 -14.13 -9.62
CA TYR A 202 5.71 -13.86 -10.80
C TYR A 202 6.65 -15.02 -11.13
N ILE A 203 7.36 -15.58 -10.15
CA ILE A 203 8.29 -16.69 -10.42
C ILE A 203 7.60 -18.03 -10.75
N LYS A 204 6.37 -18.26 -10.27
CA LYS A 204 5.69 -19.57 -10.40
C LYS A 204 4.67 -19.62 -11.54
N GLU A 205 4.02 -18.51 -11.87
CA GLU A 205 2.86 -18.48 -12.77
C GLU A 205 3.05 -17.56 -13.98
N THR A 206 4.16 -16.82 -14.08
CA THR A 206 4.44 -15.96 -15.25
C THR A 206 5.62 -16.48 -16.05
N LYS A 207 5.78 -15.95 -17.27
CA LYS A 207 6.92 -16.25 -18.15
C LYS A 207 8.20 -15.54 -17.71
N GLN A 208 8.13 -14.68 -16.69
CA GLN A 208 9.25 -13.89 -16.17
C GLN A 208 9.94 -13.05 -17.26
N THR A 209 9.16 -12.55 -18.20
CA THR A 209 9.59 -11.64 -19.26
C THR A 209 9.93 -10.27 -18.66
N PRO A 210 10.67 -9.40 -19.39
CA PRO A 210 10.85 -8.01 -18.98
C PRO A 210 9.54 -7.30 -18.61
N ALA A 211 8.44 -7.58 -19.34
CA ALA A 211 7.13 -7.01 -19.05
C ALA A 211 6.57 -7.45 -17.70
N ASP A 212 6.75 -8.72 -17.33
CA ASP A 212 6.34 -9.27 -16.03
C ASP A 212 7.07 -8.56 -14.89
N TRP A 213 8.39 -8.38 -15.02
CA TRP A 213 9.19 -7.68 -14.01
C TRP A 213 8.89 -6.19 -13.95
N PHE A 214 8.57 -5.55 -15.07
CA PHE A 214 8.04 -4.19 -15.03
C PHE A 214 6.77 -4.13 -14.20
N ASN A 215 5.81 -5.02 -14.44
CA ASN A 215 4.55 -5.05 -13.68
C ASN A 215 4.81 -5.27 -12.19
N PHE A 216 5.70 -6.19 -11.82
CA PHE A 216 6.11 -6.39 -10.43
C PHE A 216 6.69 -5.10 -9.80
N PHE A 217 7.58 -4.41 -10.51
CA PHE A 217 8.16 -3.16 -10.02
C PHE A 217 7.18 -1.98 -9.99
N ALA A 218 6.07 -2.02 -10.74
CA ALA A 218 5.10 -0.91 -10.84
C ALA A 218 4.67 -0.39 -9.48
N GLU A 219 4.13 -1.32 -8.70
CA GLU A 219 3.42 -1.02 -7.48
C GLU A 219 4.40 -0.77 -6.35
N LEU A 220 5.49 -1.54 -6.30
CA LEU A 220 6.54 -1.35 -5.31
C LEU A 220 7.26 -0.03 -5.52
N ASP A 221 7.72 0.31 -6.74
CA ASP A 221 8.37 1.59 -7.02
C ASP A 221 7.47 2.79 -6.70
N ALA A 222 6.16 2.66 -6.96
CA ALA A 222 5.20 3.71 -6.64
C ALA A 222 4.94 3.87 -5.13
N THR A 223 5.08 2.81 -4.32
CA THR A 223 4.64 2.80 -2.92
C THR A 223 5.75 2.75 -1.88
N TYR A 224 6.95 2.23 -2.18
CA TYR A 224 7.98 2.01 -1.16
C TYR A 224 8.42 3.29 -0.45
N TYR A 225 8.46 4.42 -1.18
CA TYR A 225 8.91 5.69 -0.60
C TYR A 225 7.83 6.39 0.23
N ALA A 226 6.57 5.91 0.16
CA ALA A 226 5.52 6.33 1.09
C ALA A 226 5.93 6.08 2.55
N TYR A 227 6.75 5.05 2.80
CA TYR A 227 7.33 4.78 4.12
C TYR A 227 7.96 6.03 4.74
N LEU A 228 8.91 6.65 4.02
CA LEU A 228 9.62 7.81 4.53
C LEU A 228 8.79 9.08 4.46
N GLU A 229 7.85 9.20 3.50
CA GLU A 229 6.92 10.33 3.42
C GLU A 229 6.04 10.41 4.67
N PHE A 230 5.33 9.33 5.00
CA PHE A 230 4.44 9.34 6.17
C PHE A 230 5.21 9.37 7.48
N LYS A 231 6.38 8.71 7.56
CA LYS A 231 7.28 8.87 8.71
C LYS A 231 7.68 10.33 8.90
N PHE A 232 8.08 11.01 7.83
CA PHE A 232 8.41 12.44 7.87
C PHE A 232 7.21 13.29 8.29
N TYR A 233 6.02 13.04 7.75
CA TYR A 233 4.80 13.77 8.12
C TYR A 233 4.41 13.58 9.59
N ILE A 234 4.45 12.35 10.11
CA ILE A 234 4.17 12.07 11.52
C ILE A 234 5.18 12.80 12.42
N LEU A 235 6.48 12.77 12.09
CA LEU A 235 7.48 13.44 12.91
C LEU A 235 7.36 14.98 12.83
N LYS A 236 7.05 15.54 11.65
CA LYS A 236 6.72 16.97 11.49
C LYS A 236 5.48 17.35 12.28
N TYR A 237 4.46 16.51 12.30
CA TYR A 237 3.27 16.67 13.11
C TYR A 237 3.62 16.77 14.60
N MET A 238 4.45 15.85 15.10
CA MET A 238 4.89 15.88 16.50
C MET A 238 5.74 17.11 16.83
N ILE A 239 6.61 17.56 15.92
CA ILE A 239 7.42 18.78 16.08
C ILE A 239 6.51 20.02 16.16
N TRP A 240 5.52 20.12 15.26
CA TRP A 240 4.56 21.23 15.28
C TRP A 240 3.68 21.20 16.53
N ALA A 241 3.18 20.02 16.90
CA ALA A 241 2.37 19.80 18.09
C ALA A 241 3.10 20.27 19.34
N LYS A 242 4.39 19.91 19.50
CA LYS A 242 5.21 20.36 20.63
C LYS A 242 5.26 21.89 20.76
N LYS A 243 5.29 22.60 19.63
CA LYS A 243 5.42 24.07 19.59
C LYS A 243 4.08 24.80 19.73
N ARG A 244 3.01 24.27 19.14
CA ARG A 244 1.73 25.00 18.97
C ARG A 244 0.53 24.34 19.65
N HIS A 245 0.59 23.04 19.91
CA HIS A 245 -0.51 22.23 20.43
C HIS A 245 -0.03 21.30 21.56
N GLN A 246 0.46 21.88 22.65
CA GLN A 246 1.14 21.13 23.73
C GLN A 246 0.28 19.99 24.30
N LEU A 247 -1.03 20.21 24.50
CA LEU A 247 -1.95 19.19 24.98
C LEU A 247 -2.09 18.01 24.00
N VAL A 248 -2.16 18.29 22.69
CA VAL A 248 -2.18 17.26 21.64
C VAL A 248 -0.87 16.47 21.66
N TYR A 249 0.27 17.15 21.75
CA TYR A 249 1.60 16.51 21.82
C TYR A 249 1.72 15.56 23.03
N MET A 250 1.32 16.02 24.22
CA MET A 250 1.34 15.20 25.44
C MET A 250 0.36 14.03 25.35
N GLY A 251 -0.83 14.25 24.78
CA GLY A 251 -1.82 13.19 24.56
C GLY A 251 -1.29 12.07 23.66
N ILE A 252 -0.64 12.43 22.54
CA ILE A 252 -0.07 11.44 21.62
C ILE A 252 1.11 10.69 22.27
N LEU A 253 2.03 11.39 22.94
CA LEU A 253 3.16 10.74 23.61
C LEU A 253 2.73 9.83 24.77
N GLY A 254 1.68 10.21 25.49
CA GLY A 254 1.09 9.39 26.56
C GLY A 254 0.33 8.17 26.04
N ASN A 255 -0.01 8.13 24.75
CA ASN A 255 -0.78 7.04 24.15
C ASN A 255 0.12 5.84 23.83
N ARG A 256 0.23 4.91 24.79
CA ARG A 256 1.04 3.69 24.65
C ARG A 256 0.65 2.83 23.45
N SER A 257 -0.64 2.70 23.15
CA SER A 257 -1.11 1.91 22.00
C SER A 257 -0.70 2.54 20.68
N PHE A 258 -0.77 3.88 20.56
CA PHE A 258 -0.27 4.60 19.39
C PHE A 258 1.22 4.35 19.19
N LYS A 259 2.04 4.52 20.25
CA LYS A 259 3.48 4.23 20.17
C LYS A 259 3.75 2.79 19.75
N LYS A 260 3.03 1.82 20.34
CA LYS A 260 3.17 0.40 19.97
C LYS A 260 2.84 0.16 18.49
N ALA A 261 1.74 0.72 17.99
CA ALA A 261 1.34 0.61 16.60
C ALA A 261 2.36 1.28 15.66
N TYR A 262 2.72 2.53 15.94
CA TYR A 262 3.72 3.27 15.18
C TYR A 262 5.04 2.51 15.06
N ASN A 263 5.62 2.03 16.17
CA ASN A 263 6.89 1.31 16.11
C ASN A 263 6.79 -0.03 15.37
N ALA A 264 5.69 -0.77 15.53
CA ALA A 264 5.49 -2.04 14.84
C ALA A 264 5.37 -1.84 13.31
N ILE A 265 4.63 -0.81 12.89
CA ILE A 265 4.46 -0.45 11.47
C ILE A 265 5.76 0.12 10.91
N ASP A 266 6.41 1.05 11.62
CA ASP A 266 7.68 1.67 11.20
C ASP A 266 8.78 0.63 10.99
N LYS A 267 8.94 -0.29 11.95
CA LYS A 267 9.91 -1.38 11.86
C LYS A 267 9.58 -2.32 10.69
N GLY A 268 8.33 -2.79 10.62
CA GLY A 268 7.91 -3.74 9.59
C GLY A 268 8.02 -3.18 8.17
N PHE A 269 7.66 -1.90 7.97
CA PHE A 269 7.78 -1.27 6.66
C PHE A 269 9.25 -1.00 6.31
N GLY A 270 10.07 -0.54 7.26
CA GLY A 270 11.51 -0.38 7.06
C GLY A 270 12.19 -1.68 6.60
N GLU A 271 11.93 -2.79 7.30
CA GLU A 271 12.43 -4.12 6.95
C GLU A 271 11.96 -4.58 5.56
N LEU A 272 10.69 -4.31 5.21
CA LEU A 272 10.14 -4.62 3.89
C LEU A 272 10.88 -3.87 2.78
N ILE A 273 11.21 -2.60 2.98
CA ILE A 273 11.93 -1.79 1.97
C ILE A 273 13.36 -2.30 1.76
N GLU A 274 14.04 -2.70 2.83
CA GLU A 274 15.37 -3.32 2.72
C GLU A 274 15.31 -4.62 1.91
N GLN A 275 14.32 -5.48 2.19
CA GLN A 275 14.08 -6.70 1.43
C GLN A 275 13.76 -6.40 -0.04
N TYR A 276 12.96 -5.36 -0.30
CA TYR A 276 12.63 -4.94 -1.66
C TYR A 276 13.88 -4.53 -2.45
N PHE A 277 14.75 -3.69 -1.88
CA PHE A 277 15.96 -3.27 -2.58
C PHE A 277 16.90 -4.44 -2.87
N ALA A 278 17.04 -5.38 -1.93
CA ALA A 278 17.83 -6.59 -2.14
C ALA A 278 17.24 -7.46 -3.27
N LEU A 279 15.92 -7.70 -3.24
CA LEU A 279 15.21 -8.49 -4.24
C LEU A 279 15.27 -7.84 -5.62
N ARG A 280 15.08 -6.52 -5.71
CA ARG A 280 15.20 -5.76 -6.95
C ARG A 280 16.59 -5.94 -7.56
N LYS A 281 17.65 -5.77 -6.78
CA LYS A 281 19.03 -5.97 -7.26
C LYS A 281 19.22 -7.38 -7.83
N LYS A 282 18.69 -8.40 -7.16
CA LYS A 282 18.71 -9.79 -7.63
C LYS A 282 18.01 -9.95 -8.98
N ILE A 283 16.76 -9.48 -9.10
CA ILE A 283 15.98 -9.60 -10.35
C ILE A 283 16.69 -8.88 -11.51
N LEU A 284 17.18 -7.67 -11.28
CA LEU A 284 17.88 -6.89 -12.31
C LEU A 284 19.18 -7.56 -12.77
N ASN A 285 19.92 -8.20 -11.86
CA ASN A 285 21.11 -8.97 -12.23
C ASN A 285 20.75 -10.23 -13.04
N GLN A 286 19.71 -10.97 -12.64
CA GLN A 286 19.24 -12.13 -13.40
C GLN A 286 18.78 -11.76 -14.82
N LEU A 287 18.20 -10.57 -15.01
CA LEU A 287 17.87 -10.07 -16.34
C LEU A 287 19.11 -9.78 -17.19
N LYS A 288 20.16 -9.21 -16.60
CA LYS A 288 21.45 -9.02 -17.29
C LYS A 288 22.08 -10.35 -17.70
N GLU A 289 22.08 -11.34 -16.81
CA GLU A 289 22.59 -12.69 -17.08
C GLU A 289 21.83 -13.38 -18.22
N LYS A 290 20.54 -13.07 -18.38
CA LYS A 290 19.69 -13.52 -19.50
C LYS A 290 19.88 -12.70 -20.80
N GLY A 291 20.81 -11.75 -20.83
CA GLY A 291 21.13 -10.95 -22.02
C GLY A 291 20.29 -9.68 -22.20
N HIS A 292 19.44 -9.31 -21.23
CA HIS A 292 18.67 -8.06 -21.31
C HIS A 292 19.53 -6.84 -20.97
N LYS A 293 19.26 -5.72 -21.65
CA LYS A 293 19.94 -4.45 -21.37
C LYS A 293 19.32 -3.79 -20.15
N VAL A 294 20.02 -3.79 -19.00
CA VAL A 294 19.52 -3.19 -17.77
C VAL A 294 20.36 -1.97 -17.36
N ARG A 295 19.70 -0.82 -17.18
CA ARG A 295 20.33 0.44 -16.76
C ARG A 295 19.50 1.13 -15.70
N GLU A 296 20.16 1.64 -14.64
CA GLU A 296 19.51 2.49 -13.64
C GLU A 296 20.09 3.90 -13.69
N THR A 297 19.22 4.87 -13.45
CA THR A 297 19.56 6.29 -13.21
C THR A 297 18.99 6.69 -11.85
N GLU A 298 19.22 7.93 -11.41
CA GLU A 298 18.64 8.46 -10.18
C GLU A 298 17.10 8.46 -10.16
N ARG A 299 16.47 8.48 -11.34
CA ARG A 299 15.01 8.62 -11.49
C ARG A 299 14.34 7.42 -12.13
N TYR A 300 15.06 6.66 -12.95
CA TYR A 300 14.48 5.61 -13.79
C TYR A 300 15.27 4.32 -13.75
N THR A 301 14.57 3.21 -13.92
CA THR A 301 15.11 1.89 -14.26
C THR A 301 14.66 1.52 -15.66
N PHE A 302 15.61 1.04 -16.46
CA PHE A 302 15.42 0.62 -17.84
C PHE A 302 15.73 -0.87 -17.96
N ILE A 303 14.86 -1.60 -18.65
CA ILE A 303 15.07 -2.98 -19.08
C ILE A 303 14.70 -3.01 -20.57
N ASP A 304 15.69 -3.33 -21.40
CA ASP A 304 15.65 -3.17 -22.85
C ASP A 304 15.20 -1.75 -23.24
N ASN A 305 14.17 -1.63 -24.07
CA ASN A 305 13.69 -0.34 -24.59
C ASN A 305 12.59 0.30 -23.72
N ARG A 306 12.37 -0.21 -22.49
CA ARG A 306 11.32 0.28 -21.57
C ARG A 306 11.95 0.93 -20.36
N GLY A 307 11.35 2.01 -19.86
CA GLY A 307 11.79 2.75 -18.68
C GLY A 307 10.66 2.99 -17.69
N ARG A 308 10.97 2.99 -16.39
CA ARG A 308 10.02 3.27 -15.29
C ARG A 308 10.66 4.09 -14.18
N GLY A 309 9.89 5.01 -13.62
CA GLY A 309 10.30 5.79 -12.45
C GLY A 309 10.63 4.87 -11.27
N ASN A 310 11.81 5.04 -10.67
CA ASN A 310 12.27 4.23 -9.54
C ASN A 310 12.21 4.97 -8.19
N PHE A 311 11.86 6.26 -8.20
CA PHE A 311 11.67 7.12 -7.03
C PHE A 311 12.83 7.13 -5.99
N ARG A 312 14.06 6.77 -6.41
CA ARG A 312 15.22 6.73 -5.51
C ARG A 312 15.58 8.11 -4.98
N LYS A 313 15.51 9.14 -5.85
CA LYS A 313 15.80 10.52 -5.47
C LYS A 313 14.95 11.03 -4.29
N PRO A 314 13.60 11.02 -4.34
CA PRO A 314 12.80 11.46 -3.19
C PRO A 314 13.00 10.58 -1.95
N TYR A 315 13.24 9.27 -2.11
CA TYR A 315 13.57 8.40 -0.98
C TYR A 315 14.86 8.82 -0.27
N GLN A 316 15.95 9.05 -1.01
CA GLN A 316 17.23 9.46 -0.41
C GLN A 316 17.17 10.86 0.21
N LEU A 317 16.41 11.77 -0.41
CA LEU A 317 16.15 13.09 0.14
C LEU A 317 15.52 13.00 1.54
N LEU A 318 14.42 12.25 1.68
CA LEU A 318 13.74 12.08 2.97
C LEU A 318 14.59 11.28 3.96
N LYS A 319 15.33 10.26 3.50
CA LYS A 319 16.25 9.50 4.37
C LYS A 319 17.30 10.41 4.99
N THR A 320 17.88 11.31 4.20
CA THR A 320 18.88 12.28 4.65
C THR A 320 18.25 13.29 5.61
N GLU A 321 17.06 13.81 5.29
CA GLU A 321 16.35 14.74 6.16
C GLU A 321 16.04 14.12 7.53
N LEU A 322 15.53 12.88 7.54
CA LEU A 322 15.17 12.14 8.74
C LEU A 322 16.38 11.79 9.63
N ALA A 323 17.61 11.85 9.10
CA ALA A 323 18.82 11.67 9.90
C ALA A 323 19.12 12.85 10.84
N LYS A 324 18.50 14.03 10.63
CA LYS A 324 18.75 15.22 11.44
C LYS A 324 18.34 15.02 12.91
N PRO A 325 19.06 15.61 13.89
CA PRO A 325 18.84 15.38 15.32
C PRO A 325 17.40 15.62 15.81
N ALA A 326 16.70 16.62 15.24
CA ALA A 326 15.33 16.95 15.62
C ALA A 326 14.37 15.76 15.41
N TYR A 327 14.47 15.05 14.28
CA TYR A 327 13.64 13.88 14.01
C TYR A 327 14.07 12.68 14.84
N GLN A 328 15.38 12.47 15.01
CA GLN A 328 15.92 11.40 15.84
C GLN A 328 15.46 11.50 17.29
N GLN A 329 15.38 12.73 17.82
CA GLN A 329 14.84 12.97 19.16
C GLN A 329 13.37 12.57 19.27
N VAL A 330 12.53 12.98 18.32
CA VAL A 330 11.10 12.62 18.32
C VAL A 330 10.92 11.11 18.18
N MET A 331 11.70 10.45 17.31
CA MET A 331 11.66 8.99 17.17
C MET A 331 12.02 8.27 18.48
N ARG A 332 12.99 8.77 19.25
CA ARG A 332 13.30 8.22 20.58
C ARG A 332 12.15 8.37 21.57
N LEU A 333 11.39 9.47 21.50
CA LEU A 333 10.23 9.70 22.36
C LEU A 333 9.03 8.83 21.97
N LEU A 334 8.93 8.46 20.69
CA LEU A 334 7.90 7.58 20.17
C LEU A 334 8.20 6.09 20.39
N LYS A 335 9.44 5.71 20.74
CA LYS A 335 9.75 4.38 21.28
C LYS A 335 9.05 4.17 22.63
#